data_AF-A0A917CWM9-F1
#
_entry.id   AF-A0A917CWM9-F1
#
_cell.length_a   1.000
_cell.length_b   1.000
_cell.length_c   1.000
_cell.angle_alpha   90.00
_cell.angle_beta   90.00
_cell.angle_gamma   90.00
#
_symmetry.space_group_name_H-M   'P 1'
#
loop_
_entity.id
_entity.type
_entity.pdbx_description
1 polymer ?
#
loop_
_entity_poly.entity_id
_entity_poly.type
_entity_poly.pdbx_seq_one_letter_code
_entity_poly.pdbx_strand_id
1 'polypeptide(L)'
;MTAVTAPEADPLDDLVEELYTDRARAWEAALVTAQTFLDTIADEILDNLDRDRLNADTARIKDPARAADKIRRRIAEGRIDMPRTPDDVASALSDIVGVKVLCKSPRDLTAFTEKLVQACESAHCPIDFAETPVDYVTYPKPSGYRAFHAVLVVGVATHQGIVSVKVEVQVKTRLQDAWGELTHEDMYKPGGALKPTERHSEYATSMATLLAEVDAMADTLASQLEELTTAAGAQASGPTIRVRVVRTGPRYALAVADDGRRGLIPARSVKDAAKSRQRIKVDHYLSVGQHVDVTVDDTDDALYYNVVGPLERTKPL
;
A
#
# COMPACT_ATOMS: atom_id res chain seq x y z
N MET A 1 -49.94 -8.53 32.87
CA MET A 1 -49.26 -8.16 31.61
C MET A 1 -48.29 -7.04 31.92
N THR A 2 -47.05 -7.38 32.23
CA THR A 2 -45.96 -6.42 32.38
C THR A 2 -45.61 -5.94 30.98
N ALA A 3 -45.85 -4.65 30.71
CA ALA A 3 -45.42 -4.03 29.47
C ALA A 3 -43.88 -4.06 29.45
N VAL A 4 -43.32 -4.81 28.51
CA VAL A 4 -41.91 -4.68 28.13
C VAL A 4 -41.84 -3.35 27.40
N THR A 5 -41.45 -2.29 28.11
CA THR A 5 -41.02 -1.04 27.49
C THR A 5 -39.87 -1.36 26.57
N ALA A 6 -39.96 -0.94 25.30
CA ALA A 6 -38.84 -0.98 24.38
C ALA A 6 -37.64 -0.27 25.04
N PRO A 7 -36.40 -0.75 24.86
CA PRO A 7 -35.24 -0.05 25.40
C PRO A 7 -35.25 1.39 24.86
N GLU A 8 -35.14 2.38 25.75
CA GLU A 8 -34.90 3.78 25.35
C GLU A 8 -33.65 3.81 24.48
N ALA A 9 -33.73 4.48 23.33
CA ALA A 9 -32.58 4.68 22.44
C ALA A 9 -31.47 5.38 23.23
N ASP A 10 -30.24 4.86 23.15
CA ASP A 10 -29.08 5.49 23.79
C ASP A 10 -28.84 6.85 23.11
N PRO A 11 -28.85 7.98 23.83
CA PRO A 11 -28.64 9.31 23.25
C PRO A 11 -27.36 9.42 22.42
N LEU A 12 -26.34 8.60 22.70
CA LEU A 12 -25.13 8.56 21.89
C LEU A 12 -25.36 7.91 20.52
N ASP A 13 -26.18 6.87 20.43
CA ASP A 13 -26.45 6.18 19.17
C ASP A 13 -27.20 7.12 18.21
N ASP A 14 -28.17 7.90 18.71
CA ASP A 14 -28.87 8.92 17.92
C ASP A 14 -27.91 9.97 17.35
N LEU A 15 -26.98 10.49 18.17
CA LEU A 15 -25.96 11.45 17.73
C LEU A 15 -25.01 10.87 16.68
N VAL A 16 -24.67 9.59 16.80
CA VAL A 16 -23.83 8.87 15.83
C VAL A 16 -24.60 8.67 14.53
N GLU A 17 -25.86 8.24 14.58
CA GLU A 17 -26.69 8.04 13.38
C GLU A 17 -26.91 9.35 12.62
N GLU A 18 -27.19 10.45 13.33
CA GLU A 18 -27.32 11.80 12.75
C GLU A 18 -26.01 12.21 12.05
N LEU A 19 -24.87 12.09 12.75
CA LEU A 19 -23.56 12.41 12.19
C LEU A 19 -23.29 11.64 10.89
N TYR A 20 -23.56 10.33 10.90
CA TYR A 20 -23.31 9.46 9.76
C TYR A 20 -24.20 9.80 8.58
N THR A 21 -25.47 10.11 8.84
CA THR A 21 -26.41 10.54 7.80
C THR A 21 -25.95 11.82 7.12
N ASP A 22 -25.48 12.80 7.90
CA ASP A 22 -25.09 14.12 7.40
C ASP A 22 -23.73 14.11 6.69
N ARG A 23 -22.77 13.32 7.19
CA ARG A 23 -21.38 13.38 6.72
C ARG A 23 -20.93 12.22 5.82
N ALA A 24 -21.73 11.16 5.65
CA ALA A 24 -21.34 9.98 4.85
C ALA A 24 -20.81 10.35 3.46
N ARG A 25 -21.52 11.19 2.71
CA ARG A 25 -21.09 11.60 1.35
C ARG A 25 -19.77 12.36 1.36
N ALA A 26 -19.54 13.22 2.36
CA ALA A 26 -18.28 13.93 2.49
C ALA A 26 -17.14 12.97 2.83
N TRP A 27 -17.39 11.97 3.68
CA TRP A 27 -16.42 10.94 3.99
C TRP A 27 -16.07 10.07 2.80
N GLU A 28 -17.05 9.65 1.98
CA GLU A 28 -16.82 8.91 0.74
C GLU A 28 -15.95 9.71 -0.24
N ALA A 29 -16.26 11.00 -0.44
CA ALA A 29 -15.47 11.87 -1.30
C ALA A 29 -14.04 12.09 -0.77
N ALA A 30 -13.89 12.29 0.55
CA ALA A 30 -12.58 12.42 1.19
C ALA A 30 -11.75 11.15 1.05
N LEU A 31 -12.39 9.98 1.17
CA LEU A 31 -11.76 8.68 1.04
C LEU A 31 -11.17 8.50 -0.36
N VAL A 32 -11.95 8.77 -1.41
CA VAL A 32 -11.48 8.69 -2.81
C VAL A 32 -10.33 9.68 -3.06
N THR A 33 -10.45 10.90 -2.53
CA THR A 33 -9.42 11.94 -2.66
C THR A 33 -8.12 11.51 -1.98
N ALA A 34 -8.20 11.02 -0.74
CA ALA A 34 -7.05 10.53 0.00
C ALA A 34 -6.40 9.32 -0.66
N GLN A 35 -7.18 8.35 -1.14
CA GLN A 35 -6.67 7.20 -1.89
C GLN A 35 -5.91 7.64 -3.14
N THR A 36 -6.50 8.53 -3.94
CA THR A 36 -5.87 9.03 -5.17
C THR A 36 -4.56 9.74 -4.88
N PHE A 37 -4.52 10.54 -3.80
CA PHE A 37 -3.30 11.20 -3.34
C PHE A 37 -2.21 10.20 -2.93
N LEU A 38 -2.56 9.20 -2.13
CA LEU A 38 -1.64 8.15 -1.68
C LEU A 38 -1.14 7.28 -2.84
N ASP A 39 -2.01 6.95 -3.80
CA ASP A 39 -1.65 6.23 -5.02
C ASP A 39 -0.68 7.04 -5.89
N THR A 40 -0.85 8.36 -5.96
CA THR A 40 0.08 9.24 -6.69
C THR A 40 1.47 9.20 -6.07
N ILE A 41 1.56 9.25 -4.73
CA ILE A 41 2.83 9.11 -4.00
C ILE A 41 3.45 7.73 -4.27
N ALA A 42 2.65 6.66 -4.24
CA ALA A 42 3.12 5.31 -4.55
C ALA A 42 3.67 5.21 -5.98
N ASP A 43 2.95 5.75 -6.97
CA ASP A 43 3.36 5.73 -8.38
C ASP A 43 4.67 6.51 -8.61
N GLU A 44 4.89 7.62 -7.88
CA GLU A 44 6.15 8.38 -7.92
C GLU A 44 7.35 7.60 -7.35
N ILE A 45 7.15 6.84 -6.27
CA ILE A 45 8.23 6.02 -5.67
C ILE A 45 8.59 4.84 -6.55
N LEU A 46 7.57 4.21 -7.13
CA LEU A 46 7.75 2.99 -7.89
C LEU A 46 8.39 3.24 -9.25
N ASP A 47 8.43 4.47 -9.78
CA ASP A 47 9.22 4.84 -10.96
C ASP A 47 9.07 3.85 -12.16
N ASN A 48 7.87 3.26 -12.32
CA ASN A 48 7.49 2.18 -13.26
C ASN A 48 7.82 0.71 -12.85
N LEU A 49 8.00 0.41 -11.56
CA LEU A 49 8.31 -0.91 -11.01
C LEU A 49 7.14 -1.42 -10.16
N ASP A 50 6.32 -2.30 -10.76
CA ASP A 50 5.37 -3.22 -10.11
C ASP A 50 4.51 -2.64 -8.97
N ARG A 51 3.29 -2.18 -9.30
CA ARG A 51 2.33 -1.59 -8.34
C ARG A 51 2.06 -2.46 -7.13
N ASP A 52 2.16 -3.77 -7.26
CA ASP A 52 2.04 -4.73 -6.15
C ASP A 52 3.07 -4.53 -5.01
N ARG A 53 4.04 -3.61 -5.15
CA ARG A 53 4.96 -3.20 -4.08
C ARG A 53 4.35 -2.24 -3.07
N LEU A 54 3.44 -1.35 -3.51
CA LEU A 54 2.81 -0.31 -2.70
C LEU A 54 1.35 -0.15 -3.14
N ASN A 55 0.42 -0.65 -2.33
CA ASN A 55 -1.01 -0.55 -2.62
C ASN A 55 -1.74 0.19 -1.50
N ALA A 56 -2.56 1.18 -1.85
CA ALA A 56 -3.63 1.67 -0.97
C ALA A 56 -4.79 0.66 -0.96
N ASP A 57 -4.58 -0.49 -0.34
CA ASP A 57 -5.42 -1.69 -0.49
C ASP A 57 -6.82 -1.54 0.12
N THR A 58 -6.95 -0.86 1.26
CA THR A 58 -8.22 -0.87 2.02
C THR A 58 -8.58 0.51 2.54
N ALA A 59 -9.58 1.08 1.90
CA ALA A 59 -10.27 2.26 2.32
C ALA A 59 -11.61 1.87 2.97
N ARG A 60 -11.90 2.44 4.14
CA ARG A 60 -13.12 2.13 4.89
C ARG A 60 -13.68 3.34 5.59
N ILE A 61 -15.01 3.35 5.73
CA ILE A 61 -15.73 4.15 6.72
C ILE A 61 -16.07 3.21 7.88
N LYS A 62 -15.75 3.63 9.10
CA LYS A 62 -16.00 2.84 10.31
C LYS A 62 -17.49 2.63 10.48
N ASP A 63 -17.88 1.42 10.88
CA ASP A 63 -19.27 1.10 11.24
C ASP A 63 -19.80 1.99 12.40
N PRO A 64 -21.04 2.53 12.32
CA PRO A 64 -21.62 3.40 13.35
C PRO A 64 -21.61 2.78 14.75
N ALA A 65 -21.97 1.51 14.89
CA ALA A 65 -21.99 0.84 16.20
C ALA A 65 -20.56 0.74 16.78
N ARG A 66 -19.57 0.45 15.94
CA ARG A 66 -18.15 0.48 16.34
C ARG A 66 -17.65 1.88 16.70
N ALA A 67 -18.19 2.93 16.08
CA ALA A 67 -17.89 4.31 16.45
C ALA A 67 -18.46 4.65 17.83
N ALA A 68 -19.74 4.32 18.07
CA ALA A 68 -20.39 4.49 19.37
C ALA A 68 -19.65 3.72 20.49
N ASP A 69 -19.29 2.45 20.26
CA ASP A 69 -18.51 1.65 21.21
C ASP A 69 -17.15 2.26 21.54
N LYS A 70 -16.47 2.84 20.53
CA LYS A 70 -15.18 3.53 20.75
C LYS A 70 -15.36 4.78 21.61
N ILE A 71 -16.46 5.53 21.43
CA ILE A 71 -16.80 6.68 22.27
C ILE A 71 -17.12 6.23 23.70
N ARG A 72 -18.01 5.25 23.87
CA ARG A 72 -18.35 4.68 25.19
C ARG A 72 -17.10 4.23 25.95
N ARG A 73 -16.16 3.56 25.28
CA ARG A 73 -14.88 3.16 25.87
C ARG A 73 -14.06 4.37 26.34
N ARG A 74 -13.94 5.42 25.52
CA ARG A 74 -13.20 6.64 25.89
C ARG A 74 -13.84 7.37 27.07
N ILE A 75 -15.17 7.38 27.16
CA ILE A 75 -15.92 7.92 28.31
C ILE A 75 -15.61 7.09 29.57
N ALA A 76 -15.71 5.76 29.48
CA ALA A 76 -15.42 4.86 30.61
C ALA A 76 -13.96 4.96 31.10
N GLU A 77 -13.03 5.28 30.21
CA GLU A 77 -11.61 5.54 30.52
C GLU A 77 -11.37 6.97 31.05
N GLY A 78 -12.40 7.82 31.14
CA GLY A 78 -12.29 9.21 31.58
C GLY A 78 -11.53 10.12 30.61
N ARG A 79 -11.42 9.73 29.34
CA ARG A 79 -10.67 10.49 28.31
C ARG A 79 -11.49 11.62 27.69
N ILE A 80 -12.80 11.48 27.65
CA ILE A 80 -13.75 12.47 27.12
C ILE A 80 -15.05 12.44 27.93
N ASP A 81 -15.78 13.55 27.89
CA ASP A 81 -17.16 13.63 28.41
C ASP A 81 -18.16 13.06 27.39
N MET A 82 -19.41 12.86 27.83
CA MET A 82 -20.51 12.45 26.96
C MET A 82 -20.75 13.52 25.88
N PRO A 83 -20.65 13.18 24.58
CA PRO A 83 -20.96 14.09 23.49
C PRO A 83 -22.39 14.64 23.61
N ARG A 84 -22.58 15.91 23.22
CA ARG A 84 -23.89 16.56 23.24
C ARG A 84 -24.41 16.88 21.84
N THR A 85 -23.53 16.82 20.84
CA THR A 85 -23.82 17.14 19.45
C THR A 85 -23.12 16.14 18.52
N PRO A 86 -23.59 15.98 17.26
CA PRO A 86 -22.89 15.19 16.24
C PRO A 86 -21.45 15.65 16.01
N ASP A 87 -21.19 16.96 16.12
CA ASP A 87 -19.86 17.55 15.94
C ASP A 87 -18.88 17.17 17.07
N ASP A 88 -19.38 16.99 18.30
CA ASP A 88 -18.58 16.47 19.41
C ASP A 88 -18.13 15.03 19.12
N VAL A 89 -19.05 14.20 18.59
CA VAL A 89 -18.75 12.82 18.17
C VAL A 89 -17.68 12.81 17.07
N ALA A 90 -17.83 13.66 16.05
CA ALA A 90 -16.87 13.78 14.96
C ALA A 90 -15.49 14.23 15.46
N SER A 91 -15.45 15.18 16.39
CA SER A 91 -14.21 15.69 16.97
C SER A 91 -13.49 14.66 17.83
N ALA A 92 -14.25 13.77 18.48
CA ALA A 92 -13.74 12.71 19.32
C ALA A 92 -13.19 11.50 18.54
N LEU A 93 -13.38 11.41 17.22
CA LEU A 93 -12.94 10.28 16.39
C LEU A 93 -12.07 10.73 15.21
N SER A 94 -10.80 10.32 15.21
CA SER A 94 -9.88 10.58 14.08
C SER A 94 -9.92 9.51 12.98
N ASP A 95 -10.49 8.34 13.27
CA ASP A 95 -10.44 7.13 12.42
C ASP A 95 -11.83 6.68 11.95
N ILE A 96 -12.72 7.65 11.68
CA ILE A 96 -13.98 7.37 10.99
C ILE A 96 -13.68 6.97 9.54
N VAL A 97 -12.87 7.79 8.85
CA VAL A 97 -12.36 7.49 7.51
C VAL A 97 -10.96 6.95 7.67
N GLY A 98 -10.70 5.75 7.14
CA GLY A 98 -9.41 5.07 7.29
C GLY A 98 -8.91 4.49 5.98
N VAL A 99 -7.63 4.70 5.68
CA VAL A 99 -6.93 4.09 4.54
C VAL A 99 -5.73 3.30 5.05
N LYS A 100 -5.60 2.05 4.61
CA LYS A 100 -4.40 1.25 4.80
C LYS A 100 -3.54 1.31 3.54
N VAL A 101 -2.25 1.57 3.71
CA VAL A 101 -1.22 1.42 2.67
C VAL A 101 -0.35 0.22 3.04
N LEU A 102 -0.32 -0.79 2.16
CA LEU A 102 0.45 -2.01 2.35
C LEU A 102 1.71 -1.99 1.48
N CYS A 103 2.84 -2.10 2.16
CA CYS A 103 4.17 -2.15 1.58
C CYS A 103 4.68 -3.58 1.51
N LYS A 104 5.36 -3.94 0.43
CA LYS A 104 5.99 -5.25 0.28
C LYS A 104 7.22 -5.43 1.16
N SER A 105 7.91 -4.34 1.50
CA SER A 105 9.16 -4.36 2.26
C SER A 105 9.26 -3.19 3.24
N PRO A 106 10.15 -3.27 4.25
CA PRO A 106 10.48 -2.15 5.11
C PRO A 106 11.05 -0.94 4.35
N ARG A 107 11.92 -1.16 3.34
CA ARG A 107 12.45 -0.04 2.53
C ARG A 107 11.36 0.70 1.77
N ASP A 108 10.38 -0.03 1.21
CA ASP A 108 9.22 0.58 0.53
C ASP A 108 8.36 1.38 1.51
N LEU A 109 8.17 0.87 2.73
CA LEU A 109 7.47 1.59 3.80
C LEU A 109 8.17 2.91 4.11
N THR A 110 9.47 2.87 4.39
CA THR A 110 10.26 4.06 4.71
C THR A 110 10.16 5.09 3.58
N ALA A 111 10.42 4.68 2.34
CA ALA A 111 10.33 5.55 1.18
C ALA A 111 8.94 6.18 1.02
N PHE A 112 7.87 5.41 1.25
CA PHE A 112 6.50 5.91 1.21
C PHE A 112 6.23 6.95 2.30
N THR A 113 6.62 6.66 3.54
CA THR A 113 6.37 7.58 4.66
C THR A 113 7.15 8.88 4.53
N GLU A 114 8.41 8.83 4.10
CA GLU A 114 9.23 10.03 3.85
C GLU A 114 8.62 10.90 2.74
N LYS A 115 8.17 10.27 1.64
CA LYS A 115 7.52 10.99 0.54
C LYS A 115 6.16 11.58 0.93
N LEU A 116 5.38 10.86 1.72
CA LEU A 116 4.11 11.37 2.26
C LEU A 116 4.35 12.62 3.12
N VAL A 117 5.34 12.58 4.01
CA VAL A 117 5.71 13.74 4.83
C VAL A 117 6.16 14.90 3.95
N GLN A 118 7.07 14.64 3.00
CA GLN A 118 7.55 15.65 2.05
C GLN A 118 6.41 16.28 1.24
N ALA A 119 5.44 15.47 0.78
CA ALA A 119 4.30 15.95 0.02
C ALA A 119 3.43 16.87 0.87
N CYS A 120 3.07 16.48 2.10
CA CYS A 120 2.25 17.29 3.00
C CYS A 120 2.97 18.54 3.53
N GLU A 121 4.30 18.58 3.58
CA GLU A 121 5.07 19.79 3.91
C GLU A 121 5.19 20.78 2.73
N SER A 122 4.85 20.34 1.51
CA SER A 122 4.90 21.18 0.31
C SER A 122 3.79 22.22 0.32
N ALA A 123 4.14 23.49 0.09
CA ALA A 123 3.18 24.59 -0.04
C ALA A 123 2.18 24.43 -1.21
N HIS A 124 2.40 23.46 -2.09
CA HIS A 124 1.52 23.15 -3.22
C HIS A 124 0.57 21.98 -2.94
N CYS A 125 0.71 21.30 -1.81
CA CYS A 125 -0.18 20.21 -1.42
C CYS A 125 -1.41 20.76 -0.71
N PRO A 126 -2.64 20.46 -1.17
CA PRO A 126 -3.87 20.88 -0.51
C PRO A 126 -4.28 19.94 0.64
N ILE A 127 -3.47 18.93 0.96
CA ILE A 127 -3.71 17.93 1.99
C ILE A 127 -2.60 18.04 3.03
N ASP A 128 -3.01 18.31 4.28
CA ASP A 128 -2.11 18.50 5.41
C ASP A 128 -2.29 17.41 6.46
N PHE A 129 -1.32 17.30 7.38
CA PHE A 129 -1.50 16.52 8.59
C PHE A 129 -2.38 17.27 9.60
N ALA A 130 -3.37 16.59 10.16
CA ALA A 130 -4.19 17.08 11.27
C ALA A 130 -3.40 17.14 12.58
N GLU A 131 -2.42 16.25 12.73
CA GLU A 131 -1.55 16.09 13.88
C GLU A 131 -0.22 15.47 13.45
N THR A 132 0.83 15.64 14.25
CA THR A 132 2.15 15.05 13.95
C THR A 132 2.03 13.53 13.76
N PRO A 133 2.51 12.97 12.64
CA PRO A 133 2.51 11.53 12.44
C PRO A 133 3.28 10.79 13.53
N VAL A 134 2.84 9.57 13.85
CA VAL A 134 3.45 8.72 14.87
C VAL A 134 4.09 7.50 14.22
N ASP A 135 5.40 7.35 14.41
CA ASP A 135 6.17 6.22 13.90
C ASP A 135 6.18 5.06 14.91
N TYR A 136 5.24 4.13 14.75
CA TYR A 136 5.28 2.84 15.46
C TYR A 136 6.08 1.76 14.73
N VAL A 137 6.69 2.05 13.58
CA VAL A 137 7.56 1.09 12.90
C VAL A 137 8.89 1.01 13.63
N THR A 138 9.52 2.16 13.84
CA THR A 138 10.78 2.30 14.57
C THR A 138 10.56 2.11 16.08
N TYR A 139 9.46 2.66 16.61
CA TYR A 139 9.12 2.62 18.03
C TYR A 139 7.81 1.84 18.26
N PRO A 140 7.82 0.50 18.17
CA PRO A 140 6.61 -0.31 18.29
C PRO A 140 5.93 -0.14 19.64
N LYS A 141 4.61 -0.33 19.66
CA LYS A 141 3.86 -0.37 20.92
C LYS A 141 4.30 -1.58 21.76
N PRO A 142 4.08 -1.57 23.10
CA PRO A 142 4.39 -2.73 23.95
C PRO A 142 3.75 -4.04 23.50
N SER A 143 2.63 -3.97 22.78
CA SER A 143 1.96 -5.14 22.18
C SER A 143 2.69 -5.73 20.97
N GLY A 144 3.80 -5.14 20.50
CA GLY A 144 4.48 -5.49 19.26
C GLY A 144 3.94 -4.81 18.00
N TYR A 145 2.90 -3.98 18.12
CA TYR A 145 2.26 -3.34 16.97
C TYR A 145 3.21 -2.38 16.24
N ARG A 146 3.33 -2.56 14.91
CA ARG A 146 4.15 -1.75 14.01
C ARG A 146 3.34 -1.17 12.85
N ALA A 147 3.38 0.15 12.71
CA ALA A 147 2.77 0.90 11.62
C ALA A 147 3.22 2.37 11.68
N PHE A 148 3.25 3.06 10.54
CA PHE A 148 3.30 4.51 10.53
C PHE A 148 1.88 5.07 10.53
N HIS A 149 1.57 5.95 11.48
CA HIS A 149 0.23 6.51 11.70
C HIS A 149 0.23 7.98 11.34
N ALA A 150 -0.61 8.37 10.40
CA ALA A 150 -0.87 9.77 10.07
C ALA A 150 -2.37 10.02 10.06
N VAL A 151 -2.77 11.25 10.40
CA VAL A 151 -4.14 11.71 10.19
C VAL A 151 -4.07 12.88 9.22
N LEU A 152 -4.63 12.70 8.03
CA LEU A 152 -4.71 13.73 7.00
C LEU A 152 -5.98 14.56 7.19
N VAL A 153 -5.94 15.84 6.83
CA VAL A 153 -7.13 16.69 6.67
C VAL A 153 -7.39 16.88 5.18
N VAL A 154 -8.53 16.40 4.71
CA VAL A 154 -8.97 16.50 3.33
C VAL A 154 -10.16 17.44 3.25
N GLY A 155 -10.02 18.54 2.50
CA GLY A 155 -11.11 19.47 2.22
C GLY A 155 -12.03 18.94 1.11
N VAL A 156 -13.30 18.69 1.43
CA VAL A 156 -14.31 18.25 0.46
C VAL A 156 -15.24 19.41 0.14
N ALA A 157 -15.24 19.84 -1.13
CA ALA A 157 -16.17 20.86 -1.60
C ALA A 157 -17.60 20.31 -1.69
N THR A 158 -18.54 20.97 -1.02
CA THR A 158 -19.97 20.65 -1.06
C THR A 158 -20.77 21.89 -1.48
N HIS A 159 -22.06 21.73 -1.73
CA HIS A 159 -22.97 22.84 -2.02
C HIS A 159 -23.11 23.85 -0.86
N GLN A 160 -22.72 23.47 0.37
CA GLN A 160 -22.77 24.31 1.56
C GLN A 160 -21.40 24.91 1.93
N GLY A 161 -20.35 24.60 1.16
CA GLY A 161 -18.98 25.01 1.45
C GLY A 161 -18.02 23.82 1.56
N ILE A 162 -16.82 24.08 2.07
CA ILE A 162 -15.79 23.06 2.24
C ILE A 162 -15.95 22.38 3.60
N VAL A 163 -16.10 21.06 3.59
CA VAL A 163 -16.10 20.22 4.79
C VAL A 163 -14.72 19.61 4.95
N SER A 164 -14.04 19.91 6.06
CA SER A 164 -12.76 19.28 6.41
C SER A 164 -13.00 17.91 7.02
N VAL A 165 -12.44 16.87 6.40
CA VAL A 165 -12.56 15.47 6.83
C VAL A 165 -11.21 14.96 7.29
N LYS A 166 -11.17 14.36 8.49
CA LYS A 166 -10.00 13.64 8.98
C LYS A 166 -9.96 12.23 8.36
N VAL A 167 -8.81 11.86 7.80
CA VAL A 167 -8.56 10.54 7.23
C VAL A 167 -7.36 9.92 7.92
N GLU A 168 -7.57 8.85 8.69
CA GLU A 168 -6.48 8.07 9.29
C GLU A 168 -5.79 7.23 8.20
N VAL A 169 -4.48 7.40 8.04
CA VAL A 169 -3.63 6.61 7.16
C VAL A 169 -2.72 5.74 8.01
N GLN A 170 -2.78 4.43 7.76
CA GLN A 170 -1.88 3.46 8.37
C GLN A 170 -1.00 2.83 7.29
N VAL A 171 0.30 3.04 7.38
CA VAL A 171 1.28 2.42 6.47
C VAL A 171 1.97 1.25 7.18
N LYS A 172 1.92 0.05 6.59
CA LYS A 172 2.44 -1.20 7.18
C LYS A 172 3.04 -2.10 6.13
N THR A 173 3.92 -3.02 6.54
CA THR A 173 4.27 -4.16 5.69
C THR A 173 3.13 -5.17 5.66
N ARG A 174 3.08 -6.02 4.62
CA ARG A 174 2.09 -7.11 4.53
C ARG A 174 2.15 -8.06 5.73
N LEU A 175 3.34 -8.37 6.24
CA LEU A 175 3.48 -9.27 7.39
C LEU A 175 2.97 -8.63 8.68
N GLN A 176 3.19 -7.34 8.88
CA GLN A 176 2.66 -6.62 10.05
C GLN A 176 1.14 -6.42 9.97
N ASP A 177 0.56 -6.26 8.78
CA ASP A 177 -0.90 -6.23 8.64
C ASP A 177 -1.52 -7.60 8.94
N ALA A 178 -0.94 -8.69 8.43
CA ALA A 178 -1.37 -10.05 8.74
C ALA A 178 -1.29 -10.35 10.25
N TRP A 179 -0.22 -9.92 10.92
CA TRP A 179 -0.13 -10.01 12.39
C TRP A 179 -1.26 -9.27 13.10
N GLY A 180 -1.57 -8.06 12.64
CA GLY A 180 -2.65 -7.25 13.19
C GLY A 180 -4.01 -7.93 13.04
N GLU A 181 -4.27 -8.55 11.89
CA GLU A 181 -5.51 -9.29 11.65
C GLU A 181 -5.62 -10.52 12.54
N LEU A 182 -4.56 -11.31 12.66
CA LEU A 182 -4.52 -12.51 13.50
C LEU A 182 -4.69 -12.20 14.99
N THR A 183 -4.08 -11.11 15.47
CA THR A 183 -4.08 -10.80 16.91
C THR A 183 -5.26 -9.93 17.34
N HIS A 184 -5.74 -9.02 16.49
CA HIS A 184 -6.76 -8.06 16.90
C HIS A 184 -8.10 -8.74 17.20
N GLU A 185 -8.54 -9.71 16.37
CA GLU A 185 -9.80 -10.41 16.61
C GLU A 185 -9.77 -11.24 17.89
N ASP A 186 -8.67 -11.91 18.18
CA ASP A 186 -8.58 -12.81 19.34
C ASP A 186 -8.26 -12.08 20.65
N MET A 187 -7.51 -10.98 20.59
CA MET A 187 -7.14 -10.20 21.78
C MET A 187 -8.21 -9.20 22.20
N TYR A 188 -9.08 -8.74 21.29
CA TYR A 188 -10.01 -7.63 21.55
C TYR A 188 -11.50 -7.96 21.35
N LYS A 189 -11.90 -9.24 21.27
CA LYS A 189 -13.32 -9.66 21.24
C LYS A 189 -14.11 -9.06 22.42
N PRO A 190 -14.99 -8.06 22.18
CA PRO A 190 -15.81 -7.47 23.24
C PRO A 190 -16.76 -8.54 23.81
N GLY A 191 -16.83 -8.65 25.14
CA GLY A 191 -17.70 -9.64 25.81
C GLY A 191 -17.18 -11.08 25.79
N GLY A 192 -15.94 -11.32 25.37
CA GLY A 192 -15.31 -12.64 25.48
C GLY A 192 -15.26 -13.12 26.93
N ALA A 193 -15.62 -14.39 27.16
CA ALA A 193 -15.65 -15.01 28.49
C ALA A 193 -14.27 -15.07 29.16
N LEU A 194 -13.19 -15.02 28.38
CA LEU A 194 -11.81 -15.03 28.85
C LEU A 194 -11.07 -13.82 28.31
N LYS A 195 -10.51 -13.00 29.20
CA LYS A 195 -9.60 -11.91 28.83
C LYS A 195 -8.22 -12.49 28.50
N PRO A 196 -7.49 -11.93 27.52
CA PRO A 196 -6.12 -12.34 27.27
C PRO A 196 -5.24 -12.24 28.53
N THR A 197 -4.42 -13.25 28.75
CA THR A 197 -3.42 -13.26 29.82
C THR A 197 -2.10 -12.66 29.34
N GLU A 198 -1.20 -12.34 30.26
CA GLU A 198 0.16 -11.85 29.96
C GLU A 198 0.90 -12.75 28.96
N ARG A 199 0.80 -14.08 29.12
CA ARG A 199 1.39 -15.05 28.20
C ARG A 199 0.87 -14.94 26.76
N HIS A 200 -0.41 -14.59 26.57
CA HIS A 200 -0.96 -14.36 25.23
C HIS A 200 -0.37 -13.08 24.62
N SER A 201 -0.20 -12.03 25.41
CA SER A 201 0.48 -10.79 24.98
C SER A 201 1.94 -11.05 24.63
N GLU A 202 2.66 -11.87 25.41
CA GLU A 202 4.03 -12.28 25.09
C GLU A 202 4.10 -13.01 23.74
N TYR A 203 3.18 -13.94 23.46
CA TYR A 203 3.12 -14.61 22.17
C TYR A 203 2.84 -13.63 21.02
N ALA A 204 1.89 -12.72 21.20
CA ALA A 204 1.58 -11.70 20.20
C ALA A 204 2.81 -10.83 19.90
N THR A 205 3.49 -10.30 20.93
CA THR A 205 4.72 -9.50 20.77
C THR A 205 5.85 -10.31 20.13
N SER A 206 6.00 -11.59 20.49
CA SER A 206 7.00 -12.48 19.89
C SER A 206 6.74 -12.70 18.41
N MET A 207 5.49 -12.94 18.03
CA MET A 207 5.08 -13.09 16.62
C MET A 207 5.36 -11.81 15.83
N ALA A 208 5.03 -10.64 16.37
CA ALA A 208 5.27 -9.36 15.69
C ALA A 208 6.76 -9.14 15.40
N THR A 209 7.61 -9.48 16.39
CA THR A 209 9.06 -9.41 16.27
C THR A 209 9.59 -10.38 15.20
N LEU A 210 9.17 -11.64 15.23
CA LEU A 210 9.58 -12.63 14.23
C LEU A 210 9.19 -12.22 12.81
N LEU A 211 7.99 -11.66 12.63
CA LEU A 211 7.54 -11.17 11.32
C LEU A 211 8.35 -9.96 10.85
N ALA A 212 8.79 -9.08 11.75
CA ALA A 212 9.70 -7.99 11.40
C ALA A 212 11.08 -8.50 10.95
N GLU A 213 11.61 -9.55 11.59
CA GLU A 213 12.85 -10.20 11.14
C GLU A 213 12.69 -10.86 9.76
N VAL A 214 11.54 -11.50 9.50
CA VAL A 214 11.25 -12.06 8.18
C VAL A 214 11.15 -10.97 7.12
N ASP A 215 10.51 -9.83 7.42
CA ASP A 215 10.48 -8.66 6.54
C ASP A 215 11.91 -8.19 6.20
N ALA A 216 12.79 -8.07 7.19
CA ALA A 216 14.18 -7.63 7.00
C ALA A 216 15.01 -8.63 6.16
N MET A 217 14.85 -9.93 6.39
CA MET A 217 15.51 -10.98 5.61
C MET A 217 15.02 -10.98 4.16
N ALA A 218 13.71 -10.86 3.94
CA ALA A 218 13.12 -10.80 2.60
C ALA A 218 13.61 -9.57 1.83
N ASP A 219 13.76 -8.43 2.52
CA ASP A 219 14.26 -7.19 1.93
C ASP A 219 15.74 -7.27 1.53
N THR A 220 16.56 -7.87 2.41
CA THR A 220 17.98 -8.13 2.14
C THR A 220 18.14 -9.04 0.93
N LEU A 221 17.38 -10.14 0.87
CA LEU A 221 17.40 -11.08 -0.25
C LEU A 221 17.03 -10.38 -1.57
N ALA A 222 15.97 -9.58 -1.57
CA ALA A 222 15.54 -8.85 -2.76
C ALA A 222 16.62 -7.86 -3.24
N SER A 223 17.24 -7.13 -2.32
CA SER A 223 18.31 -6.17 -2.65
C SER A 223 19.55 -6.86 -3.23
N GLN A 224 19.98 -7.99 -2.64
CA GLN A 224 21.12 -8.76 -3.15
C GLN A 224 20.86 -9.32 -4.56
N LEU A 225 19.64 -9.82 -4.82
CA LEU A 225 19.26 -10.32 -6.14
C LEU A 225 19.21 -9.20 -7.19
N GLU A 226 18.72 -8.01 -6.82
CA GLU A 226 18.72 -6.82 -7.68
C GLU A 226 20.15 -6.38 -8.05
N GLU A 227 21.07 -6.38 -7.09
CA GLU A 227 22.49 -6.05 -7.30
C GLU A 227 23.18 -7.04 -8.25
N LEU A 228 23.02 -8.35 -8.02
CA LEU A 228 23.58 -9.40 -8.88
C LEU A 228 23.02 -9.30 -10.31
N THR A 229 21.72 -9.06 -10.45
CA THR A 229 21.05 -8.89 -11.74
C THR A 229 21.57 -7.67 -12.50
N THR A 230 21.85 -6.58 -11.79
CA THR A 230 22.39 -5.34 -12.38
C THR A 230 23.85 -5.52 -12.80
N ALA A 231 24.66 -6.19 -11.97
CA ALA A 231 26.06 -6.49 -12.25
C ALA A 231 26.22 -7.44 -13.46
N ALA A 232 25.38 -8.47 -13.58
CA ALA A 232 25.34 -9.37 -14.73
C ALA A 232 24.96 -8.64 -16.03
N GLY A 233 23.96 -7.75 -15.98
CA GLY A 233 23.54 -6.93 -17.12
C GLY A 233 24.63 -5.96 -17.63
N ALA A 234 25.48 -5.45 -16.73
CA ALA A 234 26.60 -4.58 -17.10
C ALA A 234 27.80 -5.34 -17.72
N GLN A 235 27.87 -6.66 -17.56
CA GLN A 235 28.95 -7.51 -18.09
C GLN A 235 28.60 -8.22 -19.41
N ALA A 236 27.39 -8.03 -19.97
CA ALA A 236 26.97 -8.65 -21.22
C ALA A 236 27.62 -8.00 -22.47
N SER A 237 28.94 -8.17 -22.63
CA SER A 237 29.71 -7.84 -23.85
C SER A 237 30.07 -9.08 -24.68
N GLY A 238 29.19 -10.09 -24.67
CA GLY A 238 29.30 -11.27 -25.53
C GLY A 238 29.15 -10.93 -27.03
N PRO A 239 29.57 -11.83 -27.93
CA PRO A 239 29.39 -11.64 -29.38
C PRO A 239 27.90 -11.45 -29.71
N THR A 240 27.61 -10.45 -30.54
CA THR A 240 26.25 -10.19 -31.02
C THR A 240 25.81 -11.31 -31.96
N ILE A 241 24.71 -11.98 -31.63
CA ILE A 241 24.08 -12.99 -32.47
C ILE A 241 22.73 -12.49 -32.98
N ARG A 242 22.26 -13.03 -34.10
CA ARG A 242 20.93 -12.74 -34.63
C ARG A 242 19.95 -13.83 -34.19
N VAL A 243 18.81 -13.42 -33.62
CA VAL A 243 17.76 -14.33 -33.16
C VAL A 243 16.42 -14.01 -33.79
N ARG A 244 15.58 -15.02 -34.00
CA ARG A 244 14.23 -14.86 -34.54
C ARG A 244 13.20 -14.90 -33.41
N VAL A 245 12.39 -13.86 -33.30
CA VAL A 245 11.28 -13.78 -32.34
C VAL A 245 10.21 -14.79 -32.73
N VAL A 246 9.86 -15.69 -31.81
CA VAL A 246 8.83 -16.73 -32.03
C VAL A 246 7.56 -16.48 -31.23
N ARG A 247 7.64 -15.74 -30.13
CA ARG A 247 6.48 -15.35 -29.31
C ARG A 247 6.72 -14.00 -28.67
N THR A 248 5.68 -13.20 -28.54
CA THR A 248 5.72 -11.90 -27.86
C THR A 248 4.64 -11.85 -26.79
N GLY A 249 4.93 -11.20 -25.68
CA GLY A 249 3.98 -10.86 -24.62
C GLY A 249 4.24 -9.47 -24.07
N PRO A 250 3.47 -9.01 -23.06
CA PRO A 250 3.63 -7.66 -22.53
C PRO A 250 4.94 -7.47 -21.73
N ARG A 251 5.46 -8.54 -21.10
CA ARG A 251 6.65 -8.50 -20.22
C ARG A 251 7.94 -9.05 -20.85
N TYR A 252 7.85 -9.91 -21.85
CA TYR A 252 8.99 -10.51 -22.53
C TYR A 252 8.60 -11.03 -23.91
N ALA A 253 9.61 -11.32 -24.75
CA ALA A 253 9.46 -12.12 -25.96
C ALA A 253 10.33 -13.38 -25.86
N LEU A 254 9.92 -14.44 -26.56
CA LEU A 254 10.73 -15.64 -26.75
C LEU A 254 11.36 -15.56 -28.14
N ALA A 255 12.67 -15.79 -28.23
CA ALA A 255 13.39 -15.85 -29.50
C ALA A 255 14.22 -17.13 -29.60
N VAL A 256 14.60 -17.47 -30.82
CA VAL A 256 15.38 -18.68 -31.14
C VAL A 256 16.58 -18.27 -31.99
N ALA A 257 17.76 -18.71 -31.61
CA ALA A 257 18.99 -18.55 -32.39
C ALA A 257 19.08 -19.57 -33.54
N ASP A 258 20.00 -19.36 -34.48
CA ASP A 258 20.19 -20.25 -35.64
C ASP A 258 20.63 -21.67 -35.25
N ASP A 259 21.28 -21.81 -34.09
CA ASP A 259 21.65 -23.11 -33.49
C ASP A 259 20.48 -23.81 -32.79
N GLY A 260 19.28 -23.22 -32.80
CA GLY A 260 18.06 -23.77 -32.21
C GLY A 260 17.89 -23.48 -30.71
N ARG A 261 18.85 -22.81 -30.06
CA ARG A 261 18.70 -22.41 -28.65
C ARG A 261 17.59 -21.39 -28.51
N ARG A 262 16.80 -21.53 -27.44
CA ARG A 262 15.68 -20.64 -27.12
C ARG A 262 16.05 -19.78 -25.93
N GLY A 263 15.73 -18.50 -26.02
CA GLY A 263 16.01 -17.54 -24.96
C GLY A 263 14.95 -16.45 -24.87
N LEU A 264 14.95 -15.76 -23.75
CA LEU A 264 13.99 -14.70 -23.45
C LEU A 264 14.60 -13.34 -23.77
N ILE A 265 13.85 -12.51 -24.48
CA ILE A 265 14.13 -11.08 -24.62
C ILE A 265 13.30 -10.35 -23.55
N PRO A 266 13.91 -9.88 -22.45
CA PRO A 266 13.19 -9.24 -21.35
C PRO A 266 12.79 -7.80 -21.69
N ALA A 267 11.71 -7.30 -21.08
CA ALA A 267 11.26 -5.91 -21.26
C ALA A 267 12.34 -4.87 -20.98
N ARG A 268 13.25 -5.12 -20.02
CA ARG A 268 14.39 -4.23 -19.72
C ARG A 268 15.23 -3.96 -20.97
N SER A 269 15.59 -5.02 -21.69
CA SER A 269 16.46 -4.92 -22.85
C SER A 269 15.79 -4.18 -24.01
N VAL A 270 14.49 -4.42 -24.21
CA VAL A 270 13.70 -3.70 -25.22
C VAL A 270 13.56 -2.23 -24.86
N LYS A 271 13.41 -1.91 -23.56
CA LYS A 271 13.31 -0.53 -23.05
C LYS A 271 14.61 0.24 -23.28
N ASP A 272 15.73 -0.39 -22.98
CA ASP A 272 17.06 0.18 -23.19
C ASP A 272 17.34 0.44 -24.68
N ALA A 273 17.03 -0.55 -25.54
CA ALA A 273 17.13 -0.43 -27.00
C ALA A 273 16.20 0.66 -27.57
N ALA A 274 15.01 0.82 -27.02
CA ALA A 274 14.06 1.86 -27.41
C ALA A 274 14.37 3.25 -26.84
N LYS A 275 15.36 3.36 -25.94
CA LYS A 275 15.67 4.58 -25.16
C LYS A 275 14.43 5.19 -24.49
N SER A 276 13.48 4.35 -24.11
CA SER A 276 12.22 4.80 -23.51
C SER A 276 12.38 4.97 -22.00
N ARG A 277 11.97 6.13 -21.48
CA ARG A 277 11.83 6.32 -20.03
C ARG A 277 10.50 5.79 -19.49
N GLN A 278 9.49 5.62 -20.36
CA GLN A 278 8.15 5.15 -19.99
C GLN A 278 8.01 3.63 -20.06
N ARG A 279 6.99 3.09 -19.39
CA ARG A 279 6.63 1.66 -19.46
C ARG A 279 6.34 1.25 -20.90
N ILE A 280 6.98 0.17 -21.33
CA ILE A 280 6.75 -0.44 -22.64
C ILE A 280 6.04 -1.79 -22.48
N LYS A 281 5.28 -2.17 -23.50
CA LYS A 281 4.88 -3.57 -23.68
C LYS A 281 5.75 -4.16 -24.78
N VAL A 282 6.40 -5.29 -24.53
CA VAL A 282 7.39 -5.85 -25.48
C VAL A 282 6.77 -6.13 -26.85
N ASP A 283 5.52 -6.57 -26.88
CA ASP A 283 4.74 -6.83 -28.09
C ASP A 283 4.34 -5.56 -28.89
N HIS A 284 4.66 -4.36 -28.39
CA HIS A 284 4.57 -3.10 -29.14
C HIS A 284 5.86 -2.76 -29.90
N TYR A 285 6.97 -3.43 -29.60
CA TYR A 285 8.29 -3.18 -30.18
C TYR A 285 8.79 -4.37 -30.98
N LEU A 286 8.46 -5.58 -30.54
CA LEU A 286 8.84 -6.83 -31.21
C LEU A 286 7.61 -7.52 -31.82
N SER A 287 7.81 -8.09 -33.01
CA SER A 287 6.80 -8.89 -33.72
C SER A 287 7.28 -10.32 -33.95
N VAL A 288 6.35 -11.28 -33.95
CA VAL A 288 6.66 -12.69 -34.29
C VAL A 288 7.21 -12.76 -35.72
N GLY A 289 8.34 -13.43 -35.91
CA GLY A 289 9.07 -13.54 -37.18
C GLY A 289 10.16 -12.48 -37.37
N GLN A 290 10.20 -11.44 -36.53
CA GLN A 290 11.25 -10.41 -36.57
C GLN A 290 12.61 -11.02 -36.19
N HIS A 291 13.66 -10.62 -36.89
CA HIS A 291 15.03 -10.93 -36.51
C HIS A 291 15.62 -9.72 -35.78
N VAL A 292 16.28 -9.98 -34.65
CA VAL A 292 16.87 -8.94 -33.80
C VAL A 292 18.28 -9.36 -33.44
N ASP A 293 19.19 -8.39 -33.43
CA ASP A 293 20.57 -8.59 -33.00
C ASP A 293 20.62 -8.48 -31.47
N VAL A 294 21.24 -9.44 -30.80
CA VAL A 294 21.23 -9.58 -29.34
C VAL A 294 22.60 -10.02 -28.81
N THR A 295 22.99 -9.60 -27.61
CA THR A 295 24.01 -10.30 -26.83
C THR A 295 23.36 -11.41 -26.02
N VAL A 296 24.13 -12.49 -25.81
CA VAL A 296 23.67 -13.64 -25.03
C VAL A 296 24.18 -13.51 -23.60
N ASP A 297 23.26 -13.69 -22.67
CA ASP A 297 23.52 -13.79 -21.24
C ASP A 297 22.98 -15.15 -20.78
N ASP A 298 23.88 -16.08 -20.51
CA ASP A 298 23.58 -17.47 -20.18
C ASP A 298 23.73 -17.66 -18.67
N THR A 299 22.60 -17.71 -17.96
CA THR A 299 22.57 -17.90 -16.50
C THR A 299 22.09 -19.32 -16.18
N ASP A 300 22.38 -19.80 -14.96
CA ASP A 300 21.97 -21.14 -14.50
C ASP A 300 20.44 -21.40 -14.62
N ASP A 301 19.64 -20.33 -14.64
CA ASP A 301 18.18 -20.39 -14.68
C ASP A 301 17.57 -20.23 -16.09
N ALA A 302 18.21 -19.44 -16.95
CA ALA A 302 17.68 -19.12 -18.28
C ALA A 302 18.71 -18.51 -19.23
N LEU A 303 18.45 -18.68 -20.53
CA LEU A 303 19.15 -17.99 -21.60
C LEU A 303 18.44 -16.66 -21.90
N TYR A 304 19.12 -15.54 -21.66
CA TYR A 304 18.63 -14.20 -21.97
C TYR A 304 19.27 -13.63 -23.23
N TYR A 305 18.45 -12.93 -24.01
CA TYR A 305 18.85 -12.25 -25.23
C TYR A 305 18.64 -10.74 -25.05
N ASN A 306 19.74 -10.00 -24.94
CA ASN A 306 19.71 -8.55 -24.77
C ASN A 306 19.89 -7.86 -26.13
N VAL A 307 18.83 -7.22 -26.62
CA VAL A 307 18.79 -6.47 -27.88
C VAL A 307 19.92 -5.43 -27.97
N VAL A 308 20.62 -5.48 -29.10
CA VAL A 308 21.67 -4.56 -29.50
C VAL A 308 21.14 -3.68 -30.63
N GLY A 309 21.21 -2.37 -30.46
CA GLY A 309 20.79 -1.39 -31.45
C GLY A 309 19.40 -0.79 -31.17
N PRO A 310 19.03 0.28 -31.89
CA PRO A 310 17.80 1.00 -31.64
C PRO A 310 16.57 0.17 -32.05
N LEU A 311 15.54 0.15 -31.20
CA LEU A 311 14.23 -0.41 -31.52
C LEU A 311 13.19 0.70 -31.66
N GLU A 312 12.50 0.69 -32.79
CA GLU A 312 11.33 1.55 -33.00
C GLU A 312 10.04 0.83 -32.65
N ARG A 313 9.05 1.60 -32.22
CA ARG A 313 7.75 1.09 -31.82
C ARG A 313 6.95 0.70 -33.07
N THR A 314 6.42 -0.52 -33.09
CA THR A 314 5.70 -1.09 -34.24
C THR A 314 4.17 -1.02 -34.11
N LYS A 315 3.63 -0.72 -32.91
CA LYS A 315 2.18 -0.59 -32.66
C LYS A 315 1.81 0.70 -31.91
N PRO A 316 0.64 1.30 -32.17
CA PRO A 316 0.14 2.47 -31.43
C PRO A 316 -0.10 2.20 -29.92
N LEU A 317 -0.42 3.26 -29.16
CA LEU A 317 -0.71 3.21 -27.71
C LEU A 317 -2.00 2.45 -27.39
#